data_AF-A0A0C3HS33-F1
#
_entry.id   AF-A0A0C3HS33-F1
#
_cell.length_a   1.000
_cell.length_b   1.000
_cell.length_c   1.000
_cell.angle_alpha   90.00
_cell.angle_beta   90.00
_cell.angle_gamma   90.00
#
_symmetry.space_group_name_H-M   'P 1'
#
loop_
_entity.id
_entity.type
_entity.pdbx_description
1 polymer ?
#
loop_
_entity_poly.entity_id
_entity_poly.type
_entity_poly.pdbx_seq_one_letter_code
_entity_poly.pdbx_strand_id
1 'polypeptide(L)'
;MFDASLHQMDILGPGETPSGYFESGRRMLTVHHWRTWFKVDIPQSLKVSKACGAEGLFQRWSFPKSNMVLSNGYSIAEYPKGLDEIDFAAVEKTWQGEEANFLHKIGPLRKAVGREKMSYRLVASEVVDKWYVRQTYLYRGDKFGDEMQEMDEVLELLWLF
;
A
#
# COMPACT_ATOMS: atom_id res chain seq x y z
N MET A 1 -23.80 5.70 7.00
CA MET A 1 -24.20 7.10 6.71
C MET A 1 -23.04 7.71 5.95
N PHE A 2 -23.25 8.13 4.71
CA PHE A 2 -22.25 8.80 3.88
C PHE A 2 -22.45 10.31 4.04
N ASP A 3 -21.39 11.04 4.39
CA ASP A 3 -21.42 12.50 4.50
C ASP A 3 -20.43 13.09 3.49
N ALA A 4 -20.96 13.78 2.47
CA ALA A 4 -20.16 14.37 1.41
C ALA A 4 -19.31 15.56 1.89
N SER A 5 -19.69 16.20 3.02
CA SER A 5 -18.96 17.34 3.59
C SER A 5 -17.71 16.93 4.35
N LEU A 6 -17.64 15.66 4.76
CA LEU A 6 -16.47 15.08 5.39
C LEU A 6 -15.58 14.46 4.28
N HIS A 7 -14.35 14.95 4.16
CA HIS A 7 -13.31 14.38 3.29
C HIS A 7 -12.78 13.05 3.85
N GLN A 8 -13.70 12.13 4.18
CA GLN A 8 -13.43 10.82 4.73
C GLN A 8 -13.26 9.78 3.62
N MET A 9 -12.52 8.72 3.95
CA MET A 9 -12.46 7.51 3.14
C MET A 9 -13.69 6.64 3.42
N ASP A 10 -14.78 6.92 2.72
CA ASP A 10 -16.01 6.11 2.73
C ASP A 10 -15.88 4.85 1.87
N ILE A 11 -14.76 4.15 2.04
CA ILE A 11 -14.49 2.91 1.32
C ILE A 11 -15.02 1.75 2.15
N LEU A 12 -16.09 1.14 1.64
CA LEU A 12 -16.82 0.05 2.27
C LEU A 12 -16.60 -1.24 1.49
N GLY A 13 -16.42 -2.36 2.18
CA GLY A 13 -16.43 -3.68 1.56
C GLY A 13 -15.85 -4.78 2.46
N PRO A 14 -16.46 -5.99 2.49
CA PRO A 14 -15.86 -7.13 3.17
C PRO A 14 -14.62 -7.60 2.38
N GLY A 15 -13.47 -7.65 3.05
CA GLY A 15 -12.33 -8.48 2.63
C GLY A 15 -11.18 -7.81 1.89
N GLU A 16 -11.31 -6.57 1.39
CA GLU A 16 -10.22 -5.90 0.67
C GLU A 16 -9.87 -4.54 1.29
N THR A 17 -8.62 -4.43 1.78
CA THR A 17 -8.02 -3.16 2.17
C THR A 17 -7.86 -2.29 0.93
N PRO A 18 -8.20 -0.97 0.95
CA PRO A 18 -8.06 -0.07 -0.19
C PRO A 18 -6.59 0.24 -0.48
N SER A 19 -5.87 -0.77 -0.91
CA SER A 19 -4.43 -0.80 -1.09
C SER A 19 -3.96 0.28 -2.05
N GLY A 20 -4.69 0.50 -3.14
CA GLY A 20 -4.34 1.54 -4.09
C GLY A 20 -4.37 2.94 -3.50
N TYR A 21 -5.18 3.20 -2.47
CA TYR A 21 -5.15 4.48 -1.75
C TYR A 21 -3.83 4.66 -1.00
N PHE A 22 -3.41 3.67 -0.21
CA PHE A 22 -2.14 3.68 0.53
C PHE A 22 -0.91 3.57 -0.38
N GLU A 23 -1.07 3.03 -1.59
CA GLU A 23 -0.03 2.94 -2.63
C GLU A 23 0.01 4.17 -3.55
N SER A 24 -0.87 5.14 -3.33
CA SER A 24 -1.02 6.30 -4.22
C SER A 24 0.13 7.30 -4.16
N GLY A 25 1.01 7.22 -3.15
CA GLY A 25 2.08 8.19 -2.92
C GLY A 25 1.57 9.60 -2.55
N ARG A 26 0.26 9.77 -2.35
CA ARG A 26 -0.33 11.04 -1.93
C ARG A 26 -0.04 11.29 -0.46
N ARG A 27 0.21 12.55 -0.12
CA ARG A 27 0.31 12.96 1.28
C ARG A 27 -1.05 12.81 1.96
N MET A 28 -1.13 11.88 2.91
CA MET A 28 -2.33 11.68 3.71
C MET A 28 -2.22 12.49 5.00
N LEU A 29 -3.13 13.45 5.18
CA LEU A 29 -3.17 14.26 6.41
C LEU A 29 -3.90 13.54 7.55
N THR A 30 -4.88 12.71 7.22
CA THR A 30 -5.69 11.97 8.19
C THR A 30 -6.06 10.59 7.66
N VAL A 31 -6.08 9.58 8.54
CA VAL A 31 -6.61 8.23 8.25
C VAL A 31 -7.61 7.87 9.35
N HIS A 32 -8.88 7.62 9.00
CA HIS A 32 -9.95 7.52 9.99
C HIS A 32 -10.42 6.08 10.28
N HIS A 33 -10.72 5.26 9.27
CA HIS A 33 -11.38 3.95 9.44
C HIS A 33 -10.46 2.72 9.41
N TRP A 34 -9.18 2.91 9.71
CA TRP A 34 -8.13 1.89 9.56
C TRP A 34 -8.21 0.68 10.51
N ARG A 35 -9.17 0.66 11.45
CA ARG A 35 -9.47 -0.48 12.34
C ARG A 35 -10.86 -1.09 12.15
N THR A 36 -11.72 -0.51 11.30
CA THR A 36 -13.14 -0.92 11.18
C THR A 36 -13.48 -1.37 9.78
N TRP A 37 -13.55 -0.45 8.82
CA TRP A 37 -14.01 -0.73 7.45
C TRP A 37 -12.95 -1.46 6.64
N PHE A 38 -11.69 -1.22 6.97
CA PHE A 38 -10.54 -1.95 6.45
C PHE A 38 -9.49 -2.05 7.55
N LYS A 39 -8.51 -2.93 7.38
CA LYS A 39 -7.45 -3.16 8.38
C LYS A 39 -6.09 -2.80 7.80
N VAL A 40 -5.50 -1.73 8.33
CA VAL A 40 -4.10 -1.34 8.09
C VAL A 40 -3.47 -1.07 9.45
N ASP A 41 -2.35 -1.70 9.77
CA ASP A 41 -1.65 -1.45 11.03
C ASP A 41 -0.88 -0.11 10.97
N ILE A 42 -1.61 1.00 11.10
CA ILE A 42 -1.04 2.35 11.06
C ILE A 42 0.07 2.54 12.12
N PRO A 43 -0.04 2.07 13.37
CA PRO A 43 1.06 2.11 14.34
C PRO A 43 2.33 1.44 13.84
N GLN A 44 2.21 0.29 13.16
CA GLN A 44 3.35 -0.40 12.58
C GLN A 44 3.92 0.37 11.38
N SER A 45 3.06 0.84 10.47
CA SER A 45 3.46 1.67 9.33
C SER A 45 4.21 2.93 9.76
N LEU A 46 3.73 3.62 10.80
CA LEU A 46 4.25 4.89 11.27
C LEU A 46 5.67 4.81 11.83
N LYS A 47 6.16 3.62 12.23
CA LYS A 47 7.51 3.48 12.80
C LYS A 47 8.62 3.99 11.87
N VAL A 48 8.42 3.91 10.55
CA VAL A 48 9.37 4.46 9.57
C VAL A 48 9.57 5.96 9.67
N SER A 49 8.61 6.69 10.26
CA SER A 49 8.75 8.13 10.49
C SER A 49 9.94 8.50 11.38
N LYS A 50 10.54 7.56 12.11
CA LYS A 50 11.82 7.80 12.79
C LYS A 50 12.98 8.04 11.84
N ALA A 51 12.95 7.47 10.64
CA ALA A 51 13.98 7.68 9.62
C ALA A 51 13.69 8.92 8.76
N CYS A 52 12.43 9.17 8.43
CA CYS A 52 12.05 10.09 7.34
C CYS A 52 11.04 11.17 7.72
N GLY A 53 10.72 11.33 9.02
CA GLY A 53 9.62 12.19 9.46
C GLY A 53 8.24 11.64 9.06
N ALA A 54 7.18 12.38 9.41
CA ALA A 54 5.81 11.97 9.12
C ALA A 54 5.52 11.98 7.60
N GLU A 55 6.23 12.82 6.86
CA GLU A 55 6.13 12.97 5.41
C GLU A 55 6.52 11.71 4.65
N GLY A 56 7.45 10.92 5.20
CA GLY A 56 7.87 9.70 4.54
C GLY A 56 6.93 8.52 4.77
N LEU A 57 5.89 8.63 5.61
CA LEU A 57 4.84 7.61 5.71
C LEU A 57 4.00 7.59 4.42
N PHE A 58 3.82 6.41 3.82
CA PHE A 58 3.16 6.21 2.51
C PHE A 58 3.77 6.97 1.34
N GLN A 59 4.93 7.60 1.53
CA GLN A 59 5.70 8.14 0.42
C GLN A 59 6.07 6.99 -0.53
N ARG A 60 6.00 7.28 -1.82
CA ARG A 60 6.23 6.31 -2.87
C ARG A 60 7.61 6.49 -3.49
N TRP A 61 8.36 5.40 -3.62
CA TRP A 61 9.59 5.32 -4.42
C TRP A 61 9.45 4.29 -5.50
N SER A 62 9.90 4.63 -6.70
CA SER A 62 9.97 3.72 -7.82
C SER A 62 11.42 3.22 -7.98
N PHE A 63 11.55 1.93 -8.26
CA PHE A 63 12.81 1.26 -8.60
C PHE A 63 12.65 0.65 -10.01
N PRO A 64 12.81 1.45 -11.08
CA PRO A 64 12.46 1.01 -12.44
C PRO A 64 13.24 -0.20 -12.93
N LYS A 65 14.51 -0.34 -12.51
CA LYS A 65 15.35 -1.48 -12.94
C LYS A 65 14.85 -2.84 -12.43
N SER A 66 14.11 -2.86 -11.33
CA SER A 66 13.51 -4.08 -10.77
C SER A 66 12.00 -4.11 -10.94
N ASN A 67 11.40 -3.14 -11.63
CA ASN A 67 9.95 -2.96 -11.73
C ASN A 67 9.22 -2.95 -10.38
N MET A 68 9.88 -2.41 -9.34
CA MET A 68 9.32 -2.36 -7.98
C MET A 68 8.92 -0.95 -7.60
N VAL A 69 7.88 -0.86 -6.77
CA VAL A 69 7.39 0.39 -6.20
C VAL A 69 7.16 0.19 -4.71
N LEU A 70 7.93 0.91 -3.89
CA LEU A 70 7.75 0.97 -2.45
C LEU A 70 6.70 2.02 -2.11
N SER A 71 5.71 1.65 -1.31
CA SER A 71 4.81 2.57 -0.61
C SER A 71 5.12 2.47 0.88
N ASN A 72 5.80 3.49 1.42
CA ASN A 72 6.52 3.35 2.69
C ASN A 72 5.63 2.89 3.83
N GLY A 73 6.10 1.90 4.58
CA GLY A 73 5.33 1.38 5.71
C GLY A 73 4.01 0.71 5.32
N TYR A 74 3.79 0.38 4.05
CA TYR A 74 2.58 -0.32 3.61
C TYR A 74 2.88 -1.55 2.76
N SER A 75 3.51 -1.36 1.60
CA SER A 75 3.81 -2.46 0.67
C SER A 75 4.99 -2.16 -0.22
N ILE A 76 5.54 -3.22 -0.80
CA ILE A 76 6.37 -3.17 -1.99
C ILE A 76 5.59 -3.90 -3.08
N ALA A 77 5.30 -3.24 -4.19
CA ALA A 77 4.61 -3.81 -5.32
C ALA A 77 5.60 -4.07 -6.45
N GLU A 78 5.59 -5.27 -7.02
CA GLU A 78 6.35 -5.62 -8.20
C GLU A 78 5.40 -5.78 -9.39
N TYR A 79 5.82 -5.24 -10.53
CA TYR A 79 5.07 -5.24 -11.78
C TYR A 79 5.89 -6.02 -12.82
N PRO A 80 5.71 -7.35 -12.94
CA PRO A 80 6.53 -8.19 -13.83
C PRO A 80 6.51 -7.75 -15.30
N LYS A 81 5.42 -7.09 -15.74
CA LYS A 81 5.27 -6.52 -17.09
C LYS A 81 5.91 -5.15 -17.29
N GLY A 82 6.57 -4.60 -16.26
CA GLY A 82 7.16 -3.26 -16.31
C GLY A 82 6.26 -2.19 -15.72
N LEU A 83 6.83 -0.98 -15.59
CA LEU A 83 6.18 0.19 -15.00
C LEU A 83 5.63 1.17 -16.04
N ASP A 84 5.98 1.02 -17.32
CA ASP A 84 5.76 2.03 -18.36
C ASP A 84 4.28 2.30 -18.64
N GLU A 85 3.44 1.27 -18.53
CA GLU A 85 1.99 1.38 -18.74
C GLU A 85 1.20 1.76 -17.47
N ILE A 86 1.89 1.92 -16.34
CA ILE A 86 1.25 2.20 -15.06
C ILE A 86 1.14 3.71 -14.84
N ASP A 87 -0.09 4.24 -14.85
CA ASP A 87 -0.35 5.61 -14.43
C ASP A 87 -0.23 5.76 -12.91
N PHE A 88 0.95 6.18 -12.43
CA PHE A 88 1.17 6.44 -11.01
C PHE A 88 0.55 7.76 -10.51
N ALA A 89 0.10 8.66 -11.39
CA ALA A 89 -0.59 9.89 -10.97
C ALA A 89 -2.04 9.59 -10.53
N ALA A 90 -2.63 8.55 -11.10
CA ALA A 90 -3.93 8.02 -10.70
C ALA A 90 -3.85 7.04 -9.52
N VAL A 91 -4.93 7.01 -8.72
CA VAL A 91 -5.08 6.06 -7.61
C VAL A 91 -5.66 4.75 -8.13
N GLU A 92 -5.01 3.64 -7.81
CA GLU A 92 -5.51 2.32 -8.20
C GLU A 92 -6.80 1.98 -7.44
N LYS A 93 -7.88 1.70 -8.17
CA LYS A 93 -9.15 1.36 -7.55
C LYS A 93 -9.17 -0.12 -7.15
N THR A 94 -8.66 -0.41 -5.96
CA THR A 94 -8.61 -1.76 -5.36
C THR A 94 -9.75 -1.99 -4.37
N TRP A 95 -10.90 -1.35 -4.58
CA TRP A 95 -12.06 -1.44 -3.70
C TRP A 95 -13.36 -1.40 -4.50
N GLN A 96 -14.43 -1.86 -3.87
CA GLN A 96 -15.75 -1.97 -4.50
C GLN A 96 -16.48 -0.61 -4.53
N GLY A 97 -17.46 -0.49 -5.44
CA GLY A 97 -18.32 0.70 -5.58
C GLY A 97 -18.03 1.52 -6.84
N GLU A 98 -18.95 2.41 -7.18
CA GLU A 98 -18.89 3.22 -8.41
C GLU A 98 -17.79 4.29 -8.35
N GLU A 99 -17.03 4.45 -9.44
CA GLU A 99 -15.88 5.39 -9.50
C GLU A 99 -16.28 6.83 -9.21
N ALA A 100 -17.45 7.24 -9.70
CA ALA A 100 -18.02 8.57 -9.52
C ALA A 100 -18.11 8.97 -8.03
N ASN A 101 -18.29 8.01 -7.12
CA ASN A 101 -18.39 8.27 -5.69
C ASN A 101 -17.06 8.67 -5.05
N PHE A 102 -15.93 8.38 -5.70
CA PHE A 102 -14.59 8.57 -5.14
C PHE A 102 -13.76 9.61 -5.89
N LEU A 103 -14.06 9.88 -7.17
CA LEU A 103 -13.27 10.78 -8.03
C LEU A 103 -13.03 12.17 -7.40
N HIS A 104 -14.05 12.79 -6.84
CA HIS A 104 -13.94 14.13 -6.25
C HIS A 104 -13.14 14.16 -4.93
N LYS A 105 -12.98 13.02 -4.25
CA LYS A 105 -12.25 12.92 -2.97
C LYS A 105 -10.82 12.39 -3.14
N ILE A 106 -10.62 11.42 -4.04
CA ILE A 106 -9.40 10.60 -4.13
C ILE A 106 -8.74 10.68 -5.52
N GLY A 107 -9.50 11.06 -6.55
CA GLY A 107 -9.11 10.90 -7.96
C GLY A 107 -8.00 11.81 -8.49
N PRO A 108 -7.55 11.62 -9.74
CA PRO A 108 -8.04 10.63 -10.74
C PRO A 108 -7.80 9.17 -10.32
N LEU A 109 -8.62 8.24 -10.85
CA LEU A 109 -8.55 6.81 -10.57
C LEU A 109 -8.07 6.02 -11.80
N ARG A 110 -7.41 4.89 -11.57
CA ARG A 110 -7.07 3.89 -12.59
C ARG A 110 -7.60 2.51 -12.22
N LYS A 111 -7.71 1.65 -13.22
CA LYS A 111 -8.09 0.25 -13.03
C LYS A 111 -7.05 -0.50 -12.18
N ALA A 112 -7.54 -1.44 -11.38
CA ALA A 112 -6.68 -2.38 -10.68
C ALA A 112 -5.91 -3.26 -11.66
N VAL A 113 -4.63 -3.52 -11.36
CA VAL A 113 -3.77 -4.42 -12.15
C VAL A 113 -4.18 -5.89 -11.91
N GLY A 114 -4.78 -6.18 -10.77
CA GLY A 114 -5.21 -7.53 -10.41
C GLY A 114 -4.03 -8.43 -10.04
N ARG A 115 -4.15 -9.73 -10.35
CA ARG A 115 -3.17 -10.76 -9.94
C ARG A 115 -1.81 -10.65 -10.62
N GLU A 116 -1.70 -9.83 -11.67
CA GLU A 116 -0.42 -9.61 -12.34
C GLU A 116 0.54 -8.74 -11.51
N LYS A 117 0.03 -8.01 -10.50
CA LYS A 117 0.84 -7.23 -9.56
C LYS A 117 1.14 -8.06 -8.31
N MET A 118 2.42 -8.39 -8.11
CA MET A 118 2.86 -9.02 -6.86
C MET A 118 2.94 -7.97 -5.75
N SER A 119 2.44 -8.29 -4.56
CA SER A 119 2.33 -7.33 -3.46
C SER A 119 2.92 -7.90 -2.17
N TYR A 120 4.12 -7.44 -1.83
CA TYR A 120 4.74 -7.73 -0.54
C TYR A 120 4.13 -6.78 0.50
N ARG A 121 3.46 -7.32 1.51
CA ARG A 121 2.77 -6.53 2.55
C ARG A 121 3.63 -6.39 3.79
N LEU A 122 3.63 -5.21 4.40
CA LEU A 122 4.32 -4.99 5.67
C LEU A 122 3.76 -5.93 6.74
N VAL A 123 4.64 -6.72 7.35
CA VAL A 123 4.31 -7.61 8.48
C VAL A 123 5.06 -7.22 9.76
N ALA A 124 6.23 -6.58 9.64
CA ALA A 124 7.02 -6.09 10.75
C ALA A 124 7.59 -4.71 10.44
N SER A 125 7.59 -3.81 11.42
CA SER A 125 8.45 -2.63 11.41
C SER A 125 8.97 -2.38 12.82
N GLU A 126 10.25 -2.09 12.93
CA GLU A 126 10.97 -2.01 14.19
C GLU A 126 12.02 -0.91 14.13
N VAL A 127 12.11 -0.11 15.21
CA VAL A 127 13.21 0.83 15.39
C VAL A 127 14.27 0.10 16.20
N VAL A 128 15.39 -0.23 15.58
CA VAL A 128 16.43 -1.07 16.19
C VAL A 128 17.55 -0.18 16.72
N ASP A 129 17.81 -0.28 18.02
CA ASP A 129 18.85 0.43 18.76
C ASP A 129 18.92 1.95 18.53
N LYS A 130 17.85 2.54 17.98
CA LYS A 130 17.75 3.93 17.51
C LYS A 130 18.69 4.30 16.35
N TRP A 131 19.28 3.32 15.67
CA TRP A 131 20.21 3.54 14.54
C TRP A 131 19.55 3.34 13.17
N TYR A 132 18.52 2.50 13.11
CA TYR A 132 17.83 2.25 11.86
C TYR A 132 16.39 1.79 12.11
N VAL A 133 15.58 1.88 11.06
CA VAL A 133 14.27 1.23 11.02
C VAL A 133 14.37 0.02 10.11
N ARG A 134 14.04 -1.16 10.64
CA ARG A 134 13.85 -2.38 9.85
C ARG A 134 12.38 -2.52 9.50
N GLN A 135 12.10 -2.84 8.25
CA GLN A 135 10.78 -3.22 7.77
C GLN A 135 10.85 -4.58 7.09
N THR A 136 9.96 -5.49 7.48
CA THR A 136 9.84 -6.82 6.87
C THR A 136 8.55 -6.88 6.10
N TYR A 137 8.64 -7.26 4.83
CA TYR A 137 7.54 -7.41 3.92
C TYR A 137 7.42 -8.87 3.49
N LEU A 138 6.19 -9.37 3.44
CA LEU A 138 5.89 -10.75 3.05
C LEU A 138 5.06 -10.76 1.76
N TYR A 139 5.55 -11.44 0.74
CA TYR A 139 4.73 -11.95 -0.34
C TYR A 139 4.29 -13.37 0.02
N ARG A 140 3.00 -13.67 -0.19
CA ARG A 140 2.47 -15.02 -0.03
C ARG A 140 2.23 -15.57 -1.42
N GLY A 141 2.90 -16.67 -1.74
CA GLY A 141 2.75 -17.32 -3.03
C GLY A 141 1.33 -17.85 -3.23
N ASP A 142 0.86 -17.81 -4.47
CA ASP A 142 -0.48 -18.32 -4.80
C ASP A 142 -0.52 -19.86 -4.65
N LYS A 143 -1.62 -20.34 -4.08
CA LYS A 143 -1.93 -21.78 -3.96
C LYS A 143 -3.07 -22.12 -4.91
N PHE A 144 -2.86 -23.11 -5.77
CA PHE A 144 -3.91 -23.63 -6.65
C PHE A 144 -4.25 -25.06 -6.23
N GLY A 145 -5.37 -25.23 -5.50
CA GLY A 145 -5.66 -26.50 -4.85
C GLY A 145 -4.68 -26.79 -3.69
N ASP A 146 -4.17 -28.01 -3.61
CA ASP A 146 -3.22 -28.44 -2.57
C ASP A 146 -1.73 -28.27 -2.98
N GLU A 147 -1.44 -27.81 -4.20
CA GLU A 147 -0.07 -27.61 -4.70
C GLU A 147 0.35 -26.13 -4.57
N MET A 148 1.52 -25.88 -3.96
CA MET A 148 2.15 -24.56 -4.00
C MET A 148 2.80 -24.35 -5.37
N GLN A 149 2.34 -23.34 -6.11
CA GLN A 149 2.99 -22.92 -7.36
C GLN A 149 4.12 -21.92 -7.10
N GLU A 150 3.94 -21.06 -6.10
CA GLU A 150 4.91 -20.03 -5.73
C GLU A 150 5.25 -20.13 -4.25
N MET A 151 6.52 -19.87 -3.92
CA MET A 151 6.97 -19.84 -2.53
C MET A 151 6.63 -18.49 -1.88
N ASP A 152 6.44 -18.49 -0.57
CA ASP A 152 6.41 -17.26 0.21
C ASP A 152 7.79 -16.59 0.13
N GLU A 153 7.80 -15.27 -0.05
CA GLU A 153 9.03 -14.49 -0.15
C GLU A 153 9.05 -13.39 0.92
N VAL A 154 10.24 -13.19 1.49
CA VAL A 154 10.46 -12.17 2.52
C VAL A 154 11.46 -11.14 2.01
N LEU A 155 11.06 -9.87 2.06
CA LEU A 155 11.92 -8.73 1.77
C LEU A 155 12.15 -7.93 3.04
N GLU A 156 13.41 -7.64 3.35
CA GLU A 156 13.78 -6.73 4.43
C GLU A 156 14.33 -5.41 3.87
N LEU A 157 13.79 -4.31 4.36
CA LEU A 157 14.24 -2.96 4.04
C LEU A 157 14.79 -2.29 5.30
N LEU A 158 16.00 -1.75 5.20
CA LEU A 158 16.67 -1.03 6.28
C LEU A 158 16.77 0.45 5.92
N TRP A 159 16.21 1.30 6.78
CA TRP A 159 16.38 2.75 6.73
C TRP A 159 17.46 3.16 7.72
N LEU A 160 18.61 3.58 7.23
CA LEU A 160 19.70 4.12 8.04
C LEU A 160 19.50 5.62 8.23
N PHE A 161 19.68 6.14 9.44
CA PHE A 161 19.55 7.57 9.76
C PHE A 161 20.45 7.99 10.91
#